data_AF-A0A0L0LN66-F1
#
_entry.id   AF-A0A0L0LN66-F1
#
_cell.length_a   1.000
_cell.length_b   1.000
_cell.length_c   1.000
_cell.angle_alpha   90.00
_cell.angle_beta   90.00
_cell.angle_gamma   90.00
#
_symmetry.space_group_name_H-M   'P 1'
#
loop_
_entity.id
_entity.type
_entity.pdbx_description
1 polymer ?
#
loop_
_entity_poly.entity_id
_entity_poly.type
_entity_poly.pdbx_seq_one_letter_code
_entity_poly.pdbx_strand_id
1 'polypeptide(L)'
;MSSGGMHHLHVRKRVYKNVDVFPSPDSFKRFLDKAMYVVGLISPIAFLPQVLDVYASHNVSSLSLITWTVLALVNVLWTLYGWVHKEYAIFIANAFMAVLQIFLIGAIVIYR
;
A
#
# COMPACT_ATOMS: atom_id res chain seq x y z
N MET A 1 0.52 24.68 17.56
CA MET A 1 0.48 25.93 16.75
C MET A 1 1.93 26.16 16.31
N SER A 2 2.39 26.11 15.07
CA SER A 2 1.84 26.44 13.75
C SER A 2 2.36 25.42 12.71
N SER A 3 1.46 24.68 12.06
CA SER A 3 1.75 23.83 10.90
C SER A 3 1.44 24.55 9.58
N GLY A 4 1.47 25.89 9.58
CA GLY A 4 1.12 26.70 8.40
C GLY A 4 2.24 26.78 7.36
N GLY A 5 3.51 26.76 7.78
CA GLY A 5 4.64 27.06 6.89
C GLY A 5 4.90 26.03 5.78
N MET A 6 4.76 24.73 6.09
CA MET A 6 5.03 23.65 5.11
C MET A 6 3.95 23.51 4.03
N HIS A 7 2.72 23.97 4.31
CA HIS A 7 1.64 23.95 3.33
C HIS A 7 1.91 24.95 2.18
N HIS A 8 2.45 26.14 2.50
CA HIS A 8 2.76 27.16 1.48
C HIS A 8 3.89 26.77 0.53
N LEU A 9 4.87 25.98 0.99
CA LEU A 9 6.00 25.55 0.15
C LEU A 9 5.57 24.57 -0.95
N HIS A 10 4.67 23.64 -0.63
CA HIS A 10 4.10 22.71 -1.62
C HIS A 10 3.23 23.43 -2.66
N VAL A 11 2.48 24.45 -2.26
CA VAL A 11 1.67 25.27 -3.18
C VAL A 11 2.56 26.05 -4.15
N ARG A 12 3.63 26.71 -3.66
CA ARG A 12 4.55 27.47 -4.52
C ARG A 12 5.30 26.60 -5.53
N LYS A 13 5.70 25.38 -5.14
CA LYS A 13 6.40 24.44 -6.03
C LYS A 13 5.53 23.96 -7.19
N ARG A 14 4.20 23.85 -6.99
CA ARG A 14 3.24 23.47 -8.05
C ARG A 14 3.01 24.61 -9.04
N VAL A 15 2.84 25.84 -8.53
CA VAL A 15 2.71 27.05 -9.35
C VAL A 15 3.94 27.24 -10.25
N TYR A 16 5.15 27.02 -9.73
CA TYR A 16 6.39 27.17 -10.51
C TYR A 16 6.57 26.11 -11.61
N LYS A 17 5.99 24.91 -11.45
CA LYS A 17 6.14 23.79 -12.39
C LYS A 17 4.96 23.64 -13.37
N ASN A 18 4.04 24.60 -13.46
CA ASN A 18 2.79 24.50 -14.24
C ASN A 18 1.99 23.21 -13.92
N VAL A 19 2.03 22.76 -12.67
CA VAL A 19 1.24 21.61 -12.22
C VAL A 19 -0.03 22.15 -11.57
N ASP A 20 -1.15 21.48 -11.79
CA ASP A 20 -2.45 21.89 -11.22
C ASP A 20 -2.32 22.22 -9.71
N VAL A 21 -2.88 23.37 -9.33
CA VAL A 21 -2.95 23.83 -7.94
C VAL A 21 -3.70 22.79 -7.10
N PHE A 22 -3.24 22.51 -5.87
CA PHE A 22 -3.98 21.65 -4.96
C PHE A 22 -4.97 22.47 -4.14
N PRO A 23 -6.24 22.06 -4.03
CA PRO A 23 -6.87 20.93 -4.71
C PRO A 23 -7.12 21.20 -6.21
N SER A 24 -6.97 20.18 -7.06
CA SER A 24 -7.16 20.30 -8.53
C SER A 24 -8.54 20.88 -8.86
N PRO A 25 -8.69 21.79 -9.84
CA PRO A 25 -10.00 22.33 -10.24
C PRO A 25 -10.92 21.25 -10.84
N ASP A 26 -10.33 20.20 -11.43
CA ASP A 26 -11.03 19.05 -11.96
C ASP A 26 -11.63 18.18 -10.84
N SER A 27 -12.95 17.98 -10.88
CA SER A 27 -13.71 17.18 -9.91
C SER A 27 -13.36 15.70 -9.94
N PHE A 28 -13.00 15.15 -11.10
CA PHE A 28 -12.58 13.76 -11.25
C PHE A 28 -11.23 13.51 -10.59
N LYS A 29 -10.25 14.40 -10.77
CA LYS A 29 -8.94 14.29 -10.12
C LYS A 29 -9.06 14.32 -8.59
N ARG A 30 -9.86 15.24 -8.03
CA ARG A 30 -10.11 15.31 -6.58
C ARG A 30 -10.83 14.07 -6.03
N PHE A 31 -11.75 13.49 -6.81
CA PHE A 31 -12.42 12.26 -6.44
C PHE A 31 -11.41 11.10 -6.42
N LEU A 32 -10.59 10.97 -7.46
CA LEU A 32 -9.56 9.94 -7.56
C LEU A 32 -8.55 10.04 -6.41
N ASP A 33 -8.08 11.25 -6.08
CA ASP A 33 -7.16 11.48 -4.95
C ASP A 33 -7.73 10.91 -3.64
N LYS A 34 -9.03 11.10 -3.38
CA LYS A 34 -9.70 10.55 -2.19
C LYS A 34 -9.95 9.06 -2.31
N ALA A 35 -10.38 8.58 -3.47
CA ALA A 35 -10.65 7.17 -3.72
C ALA A 35 -9.39 6.31 -3.53
N MET A 36 -8.22 6.85 -3.86
CA MET A 36 -6.95 6.11 -3.75
C MET A 36 -6.59 5.73 -2.32
N TYR A 37 -7.01 6.51 -1.32
CA TYR A 37 -6.87 6.13 0.09
C TYR A 37 -7.70 4.89 0.45
N VAL A 38 -8.90 4.77 -0.12
CA VAL A 38 -9.79 3.62 0.11
C VAL A 38 -9.28 2.41 -0.67
N VAL A 39 -8.92 2.58 -1.94
CA VAL A 39 -8.42 1.51 -2.81
C VAL A 39 -7.16 0.87 -2.22
N GLY A 40 -6.27 1.66 -1.59
CA GLY A 40 -5.09 1.12 -0.91
C GLY A 40 -5.41 0.08 0.17
N LEU A 41 -6.58 0.17 0.82
CA LEU A 41 -7.03 -0.80 1.83
C LEU A 41 -7.80 -1.98 1.25
N ILE A 42 -8.39 -1.82 0.06
CA ILE A 42 -9.16 -2.89 -0.59
C ILE A 42 -8.24 -4.06 -0.95
N SER A 43 -7.03 -3.79 -1.46
CA SER A 43 -6.12 -4.87 -1.89
C SER A 43 -5.73 -5.83 -0.76
N PRO A 44 -5.28 -5.39 0.43
CA PRO A 44 -5.03 -6.30 1.55
C PRO A 44 -6.29 -7.06 2.01
N ILE A 45 -7.46 -6.41 2.05
CA ILE A 45 -8.71 -7.06 2.46
C ILE A 45 -9.10 -8.16 1.47
N ALA A 46 -9.00 -7.90 0.17
CA ALA A 46 -9.24 -8.87 -0.89
C ALA A 46 -8.28 -10.07 -0.83
N PHE A 47 -7.16 -9.93 -0.12
CA PHE A 47 -6.16 -10.97 0.08
C PHE A 47 -6.43 -11.88 1.29
N LEU A 48 -7.26 -11.45 2.24
CA LEU A 48 -7.60 -12.24 3.42
C LEU A 48 -8.17 -13.64 3.07
N PRO A 49 -9.09 -13.80 2.09
CA PRO A 49 -9.60 -15.11 1.71
C PRO A 49 -8.49 -16.08 1.28
N GLN A 50 -7.45 -15.58 0.59
CA GLN A 50 -6.33 -16.43 0.15
C GLN A 50 -5.52 -16.97 1.34
N VAL A 51 -5.30 -16.14 2.37
CA VAL A 51 -4.61 -16.57 3.59
C VAL A 51 -5.48 -17.60 4.33
N LEU A 52 -6.76 -17.30 4.52
CA LEU A 52 -7.70 -18.19 5.20
C LEU A 52 -7.83 -19.55 4.51
N ASP A 53 -7.94 -19.55 3.18
CA ASP A 53 -8.06 -20.77 2.38
C ASP A 53 -6.85 -21.70 2.56
N VAL A 54 -5.63 -21.15 2.57
CA VAL A 54 -4.40 -21.93 2.75
C VAL A 54 -4.32 -22.55 4.14
N TYR A 55 -4.68 -21.79 5.19
CA TYR A 55 -4.69 -22.32 6.56
C TYR A 55 -5.86 -23.27 6.83
N ALA A 56 -6.98 -23.16 6.10
CA ALA A 56 -8.10 -24.08 6.23
C ALA A 56 -7.90 -25.38 5.45
N SER A 57 -7.38 -25.29 4.22
CA SER A 57 -7.18 -26.43 3.33
C SER A 57 -5.84 -27.14 3.52
N HIS A 58 -4.87 -26.45 4.14
CA HIS A 58 -3.45 -26.85 4.17
C HIS A 58 -2.86 -27.13 2.79
N ASN A 59 -3.50 -26.67 1.71
CA ASN A 59 -3.06 -26.94 0.35
C ASN A 59 -2.22 -25.77 -0.17
N VAL A 60 -0.90 -25.99 -0.20
CA VAL A 60 0.08 -25.03 -0.72
C VAL A 60 0.68 -25.44 -2.07
N SER A 61 0.13 -26.48 -2.71
CA SER A 61 0.71 -27.10 -3.91
C SER A 61 0.85 -26.17 -5.11
N SER A 62 -0.04 -25.17 -5.23
CA SER A 62 -0.02 -24.16 -6.29
C SER A 62 0.80 -22.91 -5.94
N LEU A 63 1.31 -22.81 -4.70
CA LEU A 63 1.95 -21.59 -4.21
C LEU A 63 3.47 -21.67 -4.29
N SER A 64 4.07 -20.73 -5.02
CA SER A 64 5.52 -20.60 -5.13
C SER A 64 6.11 -19.80 -3.97
N LEU A 65 6.94 -20.44 -3.14
CA LEU A 65 7.66 -19.78 -2.04
C LEU A 65 8.46 -18.56 -2.51
N ILE A 66 9.11 -18.66 -3.67
CA ILE A 66 9.93 -17.58 -4.24
C ILE A 66 9.04 -16.36 -4.55
N THR A 67 7.89 -16.59 -5.19
CA THR A 67 6.95 -15.53 -5.55
C THR A 67 6.51 -14.77 -4.31
N TRP A 68 6.06 -15.49 -3.28
CA TRP A 68 5.56 -14.87 -2.04
C TRP A 68 6.66 -14.15 -1.27
N THR A 69 7.87 -14.69 -1.25
CA THR A 69 9.03 -14.05 -0.61
C THR A 69 9.40 -12.75 -1.30
N VAL A 70 9.50 -12.75 -2.64
CA VAL A 70 9.83 -11.53 -3.40
C VAL A 70 8.75 -10.47 -3.22
N LEU A 71 7.47 -10.85 -3.28
CA LEU A 71 6.36 -9.92 -3.07
C LEU A 71 6.38 -9.33 -1.65
N ALA A 72 6.70 -10.13 -0.63
CA ALA A 72 6.83 -9.63 0.74
C ALA A 72 7.95 -8.60 0.85
N LEU A 73 9.12 -8.87 0.26
CA LEU A 73 10.23 -7.91 0.22
C LEU A 73 9.85 -6.61 -0.50
N VAL A 74 9.15 -6.70 -1.64
CA VAL A 74 8.66 -5.52 -2.36
C VAL A 74 7.70 -4.70 -1.49
N ASN A 75 6.76 -5.33 -0.79
CA ASN A 75 5.84 -4.62 0.11
C ASN A 75 6.56 -4.00 1.32
N VAL A 76 7.61 -4.65 1.85
CA VAL A 76 8.46 -4.05 2.88
C VAL A 76 9.16 -2.79 2.36
N LEU A 77 9.73 -2.84 1.14
CA LEU A 77 10.35 -1.65 0.53
C LEU A 77 9.34 -0.52 0.32
N TRP A 78 8.13 -0.82 -0.14
CA TRP A 78 7.06 0.18 -0.27
C TRP A 78 6.60 0.74 1.07
N THR A 79 6.56 -0.08 2.11
CA THR A 79 6.26 0.35 3.48
C THR A 79 7.30 1.36 3.95
N LEU A 80 8.59 1.04 3.80
CA LEU A 80 9.69 1.95 4.13
C LEU A 80 9.61 3.25 3.31
N TYR A 81 9.33 3.14 2.02
CA TYR A 81 9.15 4.29 1.14
C TYR A 81 8.01 5.20 1.62
N GLY A 82 6.83 4.65 1.90
CA GLY A 82 5.67 5.39 2.41
C GLY A 82 5.96 6.07 3.74
N TRP A 83 6.69 5.40 4.64
CA TRP A 83 7.11 5.99 5.92
C TRP A 83 8.05 7.18 5.71
N VAL A 84 9.11 7.03 4.91
CA VAL A 84 10.09 8.10 4.62
C VAL A 84 9.42 9.31 3.99
N HIS A 85 8.47 9.10 3.07
CA HIS A 85 7.77 10.17 2.35
C HIS A 85 6.51 10.69 3.06
N LYS A 86 6.17 10.16 4.25
CA LYS A 86 4.96 10.52 5.02
C LYS A 86 3.65 10.27 4.26
N GLU A 87 3.66 9.32 3.34
CA GLU A 87 2.49 8.88 2.57
C GLU A 87 1.78 7.75 3.31
N TYR A 88 0.92 8.10 4.27
CA TYR A 88 0.26 7.15 5.16
C TYR A 88 -0.55 6.07 4.43
N ALA A 89 -1.20 6.40 3.32
CA ALA A 89 -1.96 5.43 2.53
C ALA A 89 -1.06 4.30 2.01
N ILE A 90 0.09 4.67 1.44
CA ILE A 90 1.08 3.73 0.92
C ILE A 90 1.67 2.91 2.07
N PHE A 91 2.05 3.56 3.16
CA PHE A 91 2.61 2.89 4.33
C PHE A 91 1.66 1.82 4.88
N ILE A 92 0.41 2.19 5.19
CA ILE A 92 -0.55 1.28 5.82
C ILE A 92 -0.89 0.13 4.86
N ALA A 93 -1.21 0.43 3.60
CA ALA A 93 -1.59 -0.59 2.62
C ALA A 93 -0.51 -1.66 2.43
N ASN A 94 0.74 -1.24 2.23
CA ASN A 94 1.84 -2.16 1.99
C ASN A 94 2.29 -2.88 3.27
N ALA A 95 2.19 -2.24 4.44
CA ALA A 95 2.49 -2.91 5.71
C ALA A 95 1.52 -4.07 5.97
N PHE A 96 0.22 -3.85 5.80
CA PHE A 96 -0.79 -4.89 5.92
C PHE A 96 -0.56 -6.01 4.90
N MET A 97 -0.27 -5.66 3.64
CA MET A 97 0.01 -6.65 2.60
C MET A 97 1.26 -7.50 2.92
N ALA A 98 2.34 -6.88 3.39
CA ALA A 98 3.56 -7.59 3.80
C ALA A 98 3.27 -8.60 4.91
N VAL A 99 2.47 -8.23 5.91
CA VAL A 99 2.07 -9.15 6.99
C VAL A 99 1.30 -10.36 6.45
N LEU A 100 0.31 -10.14 5.57
CA LEU A 100 -0.44 -11.25 4.95
C LEU A 100 0.45 -12.17 4.11
N GLN A 101 1.42 -11.62 3.40
CA GLN A 101 2.37 -12.39 2.61
C GLN A 101 3.33 -13.19 3.50
N ILE A 102 3.74 -12.64 4.65
CA ILE A 102 4.54 -13.38 5.65
C ILE A 102 3.75 -14.56 6.21
N PHE A 103 2.45 -14.40 6.48
CA PHE A 103 1.58 -15.52 6.86
C PHE A 103 1.53 -16.61 5.78
N LEU A 104 1.39 -16.23 4.50
CA LEU A 104 1.42 -17.20 3.41
C LEU A 104 2.78 -17.92 3.29
N ILE A 105 3.88 -17.19 3.41
CA ILE A 105 5.22 -17.79 3.43
C ILE A 105 5.33 -18.79 4.58
N GLY A 106 4.85 -18.42 5.77
CA GLY A 106 4.79 -19.32 6.94
C GLY A 106 3.99 -20.59 6.64
N ALA A 107 2.80 -20.46 6.08
CA ALA A 107 1.98 -21.60 5.69
C ALA A 107 2.67 -22.49 4.65
N ILE A 108 3.32 -21.92 3.64
CA ILE A 108 4.09 -22.68 2.64
C ILE A 108 5.25 -23.42 3.28
N VAL A 109 5.93 -22.85 4.26
CA VAL A 109 7.04 -23.53 4.96
C VAL A 109 6.52 -24.64 5.88
N ILE A 110 5.34 -24.47 6.48
CA ILE A 110 4.76 -25.44 7.43
C ILE A 110 4.07 -26.62 6.73
N TYR A 111 3.36 -26.39 5.63
CA TYR A 111 2.50 -27.39 4.97
C TYR A 111 3.10 -28.04 3.72
N ARG A 112 4.35 -27.72 3.38
CA ARG A 112 5.08 -28.31 2.25
C ARG A 112 5.84 -29.56 2.66
#